data_AF-A0A497BVP1-F1
#
_entry.id   AF-A0A497BVP1-F1
#
_cell.length_a   1.000
_cell.length_b   1.000
_cell.length_c   1.000
_cell.angle_alpha   90.00
_cell.angle_beta   90.00
_cell.angle_gamma   90.00
#
_symmetry.space_group_name_H-M   'P 1'
#
loop_
_entity.id
_entity.type
_entity.pdbx_description
1 polymer ?
#
loop_
_entity_poly.entity_id
_entity_poly.type
_entity_poly.pdbx_seq_one_letter_code
_entity_poly.pdbx_strand_id
1 'polypeptide(L)' 'MVNRVVVTLEQPEYSALLKVARVELRDPRDQLRYILRCELERRGLLPPVDHNSQGVTNERQT' A
#
# COMPACT_ATOMS: atom_id res chain seq x y z
N MET A 1 -6.59 9.57 15.18
CA MET A 1 -7.94 9.34 14.64
C MET A 1 -7.83 8.25 13.57
N VAL A 2 -8.43 7.08 13.77
CA VAL A 2 -8.35 5.98 12.79
C VAL A 2 -9.53 6.10 11.85
N ASN A 3 -9.29 6.58 10.63
CA ASN A 3 -10.32 6.62 9.59
C ASN A 3 -10.42 5.26 8.89
N ARG A 4 -11.60 4.65 8.92
CA ARG A 4 -11.87 3.39 8.22
C ARG A 4 -12.38 3.70 6.82
N VAL A 5 -11.56 3.38 5.81
CA VAL A 5 -11.98 3.44 4.41
C VAL A 5 -12.67 2.13 4.05
N VAL A 6 -13.84 2.21 3.41
CA VAL A 6 -14.58 1.07 2.88
C VAL A 6 -14.47 1.09 1.36
N VAL A 7 -14.06 -0.03 0.78
CA VAL A 7 -13.95 -0.21 -0.67
C VAL A 7 -14.97 -1.27 -1.07
N THR A 8 -15.85 -0.91 -2.00
CA THR A 8 -16.79 -1.85 -2.62
C THR A 8 -16.12 -2.44 -3.85
N LEU A 9 -16.10 -3.77 -3.94
CA LEU A 9 -15.56 -4.53 -5.07
C LEU A 9 -16.68 -5.34 -5.69
N GLU A 10 -16.72 -5.37 -7.02
CA GLU A 10 -17.61 -6.27 -7.74
C GLU A 10 -17.15 -7.72 -7.58
N GLN A 11 -18.06 -8.67 -7.76
CA GLN A 11 -17.78 -10.11 -7.61
C GLN A 11 -16.48 -10.59 -8.31
N PRO A 12 -16.17 -10.21 -9.58
CA PRO A 12 -14.91 -10.61 -10.21
C PRO A 12 -13.67 -10.03 -9.52
N GLU A 13 -13.72 -8.77 -9.09
CA GLU A 13 -12.61 -8.08 -8.43
C GLU A 13 -12.33 -8.68 -7.05
N TYR A 14 -13.40 -8.93 -6.28
CA TYR A 14 -13.29 -9.58 -4.99
C TYR A 14 -12.69 -10.98 -5.11
N SER A 15 -13.13 -11.76 -6.11
CA SER A 15 -12.59 -13.09 -6.38
C SER A 15 -11.11 -13.06 -6.75
N ALA A 16 -10.68 -12.06 -7.55
CA ALA A 16 -9.28 -11.86 -7.90
C ALA A 16 -8.43 -11.51 -6.68
N LEU A 17 -8.93 -10.62 -5.81
CA LEU A 17 -8.26 -10.24 -4.56
C LEU A 17 -8.00 -11.47 -3.67
N LEU A 18 -9.01 -12.34 -3.48
CA LEU A 18 -8.83 -13.54 -2.67
C LEU A 18 -7.81 -14.51 -3.27
N LYS A 19 -7.80 -14.67 -4.60
CA LYS A 19 -6.85 -15.54 -5.29
C LYS A 19 -5.42 -15.06 -5.08
N VAL A 20 -5.15 -13.78 -5.31
CA VAL A 20 -3.79 -13.24 -5.17
C VAL A 20 -3.34 -13.21 -3.71
N ALA A 21 -4.24 -12.84 -2.78
CA ALA A 21 -3.95 -12.86 -1.34
C ALA A 21 -3.57 -14.28 -0.85
N ARG A 22 -4.27 -15.30 -1.34
CA ARG A 22 -3.96 -16.70 -1.03
C ARG A 22 -2.59 -17.13 -1.57
N VAL A 23 -2.26 -16.75 -2.80
CA VAL A 23 -0.97 -17.09 -3.44
C VAL A 23 0.19 -16.42 -2.70
N GLU A 24 0.01 -15.16 -2.28
CA GLU A 24 1.02 -14.37 -1.56
C GLU A 24 1.02 -14.60 -0.04
N LEU A 25 0.19 -15.54 0.46
CA LEU A 25 0.04 -15.85 1.90
C LEU A 25 -0.22 -14.60 2.75
N ARG A 26 -1.03 -13.67 2.22
CA ARG A 26 -1.36 -12.39 2.85
C ARG A 26 -2.84 -12.33 3.20
N ASP A 27 -3.19 -11.61 4.28
CA ASP A 27 -4.59 -11.29 4.55
C ASP A 27 -5.17 -10.46 3.39
N PRO A 28 -6.41 -10.73 2.92
CA PRO A 28 -7.01 -9.98 1.81
C PRO A 28 -7.06 -8.46 2.03
N ARG A 29 -7.20 -7.98 3.27
CA ARG A 29 -7.21 -6.53 3.56
C ARG A 29 -5.83 -5.93 3.40
N ASP A 30 -4.80 -6.64 3.86
CA ASP A 30 -3.42 -6.21 3.68
C ASP A 30 -3.00 -6.28 2.22
N GLN A 31 -3.50 -7.26 1.47
CA GLN A 31 -3.31 -7.33 0.02
C GLN A 31 -3.97 -6.15 -0.70
N LEU A 32 -5.21 -5.80 -0.33
CA LEU A 32 -5.87 -4.62 -0.88
C LEU A 32 -5.12 -3.33 -0.55
N ARG A 33 -4.62 -3.21 0.68
CA ARG A 33 -3.78 -2.07 1.09
C ARG A 33 -2.50 -1.98 0.25
N TYR A 34 -1.85 -3.12 0.01
CA TYR A 34 -0.66 -3.19 -0.82
C TYR A 34 -0.94 -2.77 -2.26
N ILE A 35 -1.99 -3.32 -2.88
CA ILE A 35 -2.42 -2.96 -4.24
C ILE A 35 -2.70 -1.46 -4.35
N LEU A 36 -3.45 -0.91 -3.38
CA LEU A 36 -3.76 0.52 -3.36
C LEU A 36 -2.48 1.36 -3.24
N ARG A 37 -1.53 0.95 -2.38
CA ARG A 37 -0.24 1.62 -2.25
C ARG A 37 0.52 1.62 -3.57
N CYS A 38 0.66 0.47 -4.22
CA CYS A 38 1.36 0.36 -5.51
C CYS A 38 0.72 1.25 -6.58
N GLU A 39 -0.62 1.34 -6.62
CA GLU A 39 -1.31 2.20 -7.58
C GLU A 39 -1.08 3.69 -7.28
N LEU A 40 -1.06 4.09 -6.01
CA LEU A 40 -0.75 5.47 -5.62
C LEU A 40 0.71 5.84 -5.92
N GLU A 41 1.65 4.92 -5.72
CA GLU A 41 3.06 5.09 -6.11
C GLU A 41 3.19 5.22 -7.63
N ARG A 42 2.53 4.35 -8.41
CA ARG A 42 2.50 4.41 -9.88
C ARG A 42 1.97 5.75 -10.41
N ARG A 43 1.02 6.35 -9.69
CA ARG A 43 0.46 7.68 -10.01
C ARG A 43 1.32 8.85 -9.51
N GLY A 44 2.42 8.60 -8.79
CA GLY A 44 3.26 9.63 -8.18
C GLY A 44 2.62 10.34 -6.99
N LEU A 45 1.55 9.76 -6.40
CA LEU A 45 0.85 10.31 -5.24
C LEU A 45 1.51 9.89 -3.91
N LEU A 46 2.30 8.81 -3.94
CA LEU A 46 3.15 8.40 -2.84
C LEU A 46 4.59 8.27 -3.34
N PRO A 47 5.60 8.58 -2.50
CA PRO A 47 6.97 8.29 -2.83
C PRO A 47 7.16 6.77 -2.97
N PRO A 48 8.00 6.30 -3.91
CA PRO A 48 8.38 4.90 -3.97
C PRO A 48 8.97 4.47 -2.63
N VAL A 49 8.81 3.20 -2.26
CA VAL A 49 9.42 2.65 -1.04
C VAL A 49 10.93 2.56 -1.22
N ASP A 50 11.61 3.68 -1.05
CA ASP A 50 13.06 3.70 -0.91
C ASP A 50 13.37 3.12 0.47
N HIS A 51 13.75 1.85 0.53
CA HIS A 51 14.25 1.20 1.75
C HIS A 51 15.55 1.82 2.30
N ASN A 52 15.97 3.00 1.82
CA ASN A 52 17.26 3.61 2.14
C ASN A 52 17.19 5.08 2.59
N SER A 53 16.04 5.56 3.09
CA SER A 53 15.94 6.90 3.70
C SER A 53 15.71 6.82 5.21
N GLN A 54 16.60 6.14 5.92
CA GLN A 54 16.83 6.40 7.34
C GLN A 54 18.21 7.05 7.51
N GLY A 55 18.22 8.30 7.97
CA GLY A 55 19.42 9.13 8.20
C GLY A 55 19.90 9.78 6.90
N VAL A 56 20.02 11.10 6.76
CA VAL A 56 20.54 12.07 7.71
C VAL A 56 19.94 13.44 7.33
N THR A 57 19.06 14.00 8.15
CA THR A 57 18.88 15.45 8.22
C THR A 57 19.66 15.91 9.44
N ASN A 58 20.98 16.07 9.27
CA ASN A 58 21.76 16.79 10.27
C ASN A 58 21.57 18.27 9.97
N GLU A 59 20.91 18.93 10.91
CA GLU A 59 20.59 20.34 10.89
C GLU A 59 21.87 21.16 10.71
N ARG A 60 21.89 22.02 9.70
CA ARG A 60 22.92 23.07 9.58
C ARG A 60 22.59 24.16 10.60
N GLN A 61 23.23 24.10 11.76
CA GLN A 61 23.55 25.20 12.68
C GLN A 61 24.93 24.83 13.23
N THR A 62 25.99 25.59 13.01
CA THR A 62 26.23 26.98 13.44
C THR A 62 27.40 27.55 12.65
#